data_AF-A0A552DZ71-F1
#
_entry.id   AF-A0A552DZ71-F1
#
_cell.length_a   1.000
_cell.length_b   1.000
_cell.length_c   1.000
_cell.angle_alpha   90.00
_cell.angle_beta   90.00
_cell.angle_gamma   90.00
#
_symmetry.space_group_name_H-M   'P 1'
#
loop_
_entity.id
_entity.type
_entity.pdbx_description
1 polymer ?
#
loop_
_entity_poly.entity_id
_entity_poly.type
_entity_poly.pdbx_seq_one_letter_code
_entity_poly.pdbx_strand_id
1 'polypeptide(L)'
;MSEAEQNKYINQLRRQLVNAVERIKTLELDLEPEGRITEAFDAMERHIDEKFAAVDEKFAAVDEKFAAIDKRFDRLEHQFNRLQAKIEVVLEAITGLGDLPEDESL
;
A
#
# COMPACT_ATOMS: atom_id res chain seq x y z
N MET A 1 -2.44 50.93 -44.85
CA MET A 1 -2.18 49.54 -45.25
C MET A 1 -2.68 49.41 -46.68
N SER A 2 -1.84 49.01 -47.61
CA SER A 2 -2.22 48.86 -49.01
C SER A 2 -3.12 47.63 -49.20
N GLU A 3 -3.90 47.62 -50.27
CA GLU A 3 -4.73 46.48 -50.66
C GLU A 3 -3.88 45.20 -50.87
N ALA A 4 -2.63 45.35 -51.32
CA ALA A 4 -1.67 44.25 -51.44
C ALA A 4 -1.23 43.68 -50.08
N GLU A 5 -1.02 44.53 -49.08
CA GLU A 5 -0.70 44.11 -47.71
C GLU A 5 -1.90 43.42 -47.05
N GLN A 6 -3.11 43.94 -47.25
CA GLN A 6 -4.36 43.31 -46.81
C GLN A 6 -4.52 41.91 -47.43
N ASN A 7 -4.33 41.78 -48.75
CA ASN A 7 -4.43 40.50 -49.44
C ASN A 7 -3.36 39.49 -48.97
N LYS A 8 -2.13 39.95 -48.71
CA LYS A 8 -1.07 39.10 -48.16
C LYS A 8 -1.43 38.59 -46.76
N TYR A 9 -1.94 39.47 -45.90
CA TYR A 9 -2.39 39.11 -44.55
C TYR A 9 -3.54 38.11 -44.57
N ILE A 10 -4.57 38.33 -45.41
CA ILE A 10 -5.70 37.41 -45.58
C ILE A 10 -5.23 36.03 -46.05
N ASN A 11 -4.30 35.97 -47.01
CA ASN A 11 -3.77 34.70 -47.49
C ASN A 11 -2.95 33.97 -46.42
N GLN A 12 -2.20 34.70 -45.59
CA GLN A 12 -1.48 34.13 -44.46
C GLN A 12 -2.45 33.56 -43.41
N LEU A 13 -3.49 34.32 -43.04
CA LEU A 13 -4.53 33.87 -42.11
C LEU A 13 -5.25 32.61 -42.62
N ARG A 14 -5.58 32.55 -43.92
CA ARG A 14 -6.20 31.35 -44.51
C ARG A 14 -5.30 30.11 -44.37
N ARG A 15 -3.99 30.24 -44.61
CA ARG A 15 -3.05 29.12 -44.42
C ARG A 15 -2.97 28.71 -42.96
N GLN A 16 -2.94 29.67 -42.04
CA GLN A 16 -2.95 29.39 -40.61
C GLN A 16 -4.24 28.67 -40.18
N LEU A 17 -5.40 29.10 -40.71
CA LEU A 17 -6.68 28.46 -40.42
C LEU A 17 -6.73 27.01 -40.92
N VAL A 18 -6.28 26.75 -42.15
CA VAL A 18 -6.21 25.37 -42.68
C VAL A 18 -5.32 24.48 -41.80
N ASN A 19 -4.14 24.96 -41.41
CA ASN A 19 -3.27 24.22 -40.50
C ASN A 19 -3.91 23.99 -39.12
N ALA A 20 -4.69 24.95 -38.61
CA ALA A 20 -5.36 24.80 -37.33
C ALA A 20 -6.46 23.73 -37.38
N VAL A 21 -7.24 23.71 -38.47
CA VAL A 21 -8.31 22.71 -38.67
C VAL A 21 -7.74 21.30 -38.77
N GLU A 22 -6.64 21.10 -39.51
CA GLU A 22 -5.98 19.80 -39.58
C GLU A 22 -5.46 19.33 -38.21
N ARG A 23 -4.91 20.25 -37.42
CA ARG A 23 -4.47 19.93 -36.05
C ARG A 23 -5.63 19.56 -35.13
N ILE A 24 -6.76 20.23 -35.25
CA ILE A 24 -7.97 19.92 -34.47
C ILE A 24 -8.47 18.52 -34.82
N LYS A 25 -8.53 18.18 -36.11
CA LYS A 25 -8.96 16.85 -36.55
C LYS A 25 -8.08 15.72 -35.99
N THR A 26 -6.77 15.91 -35.96
CA THR A 26 -5.86 14.92 -35.35
C THR A 26 -6.13 14.78 -33.85
N LEU A 27 -6.37 15.89 -33.15
CA LEU A 27 -6.68 15.85 -31.71
C LEU A 27 -8.04 15.17 -31.43
N GLU A 28 -9.04 15.38 -32.28
CA GLU A 28 -10.33 14.69 -32.19
C GLU A 28 -10.12 13.17 -32.28
N LEU A 29 -9.39 12.69 -33.28
CA LEU A 29 -9.07 11.26 -33.43
C LEU A 29 -8.28 10.67 -32.25
N ASP A 30 -7.37 11.44 -31.66
CA ASP A 30 -6.61 11.00 -30.49
C ASP A 30 -7.50 10.88 -29.24
N LEU A 31 -8.57 11.67 -29.14
CA LEU A 31 -9.46 11.81 -27.96
C LEU A 31 -10.80 11.07 -28.09
N GLU A 32 -11.16 10.57 -29.26
CA GLU A 32 -12.37 9.77 -29.45
C GLU A 32 -12.36 8.50 -28.57
N PRO A 33 -13.54 7.90 -28.29
CA PRO A 33 -13.59 6.53 -27.77
C PRO A 33 -12.76 5.62 -28.67
N GLU A 34 -11.94 4.74 -28.09
CA GLU A 34 -10.96 3.89 -28.82
C GLU A 34 -9.84 4.68 -29.53
N GLY A 35 -9.77 6.00 -29.33
CA GLY A 35 -8.64 6.83 -29.74
C GLY A 35 -7.38 6.54 -28.93
N ARG A 36 -6.23 6.98 -29.43
CA ARG A 36 -4.90 6.66 -28.84
C ARG A 36 -4.77 7.07 -27.38
N ILE A 37 -5.37 8.19 -26.98
CA ILE A 37 -5.33 8.64 -25.59
C ILE A 37 -6.23 7.76 -24.73
N THR A 38 -7.44 7.44 -25.20
CA THR A 38 -8.39 6.56 -24.51
C THR A 38 -7.78 5.16 -24.29
N GLU A 39 -7.21 4.54 -25.32
CA GLU A 39 -6.53 3.23 -25.20
C GLU A 39 -5.35 3.27 -24.21
N ALA A 40 -4.58 4.37 -24.20
CA ALA A 40 -3.47 4.55 -23.26
C ALA A 40 -3.97 4.68 -21.81
N PHE A 41 -5.09 5.37 -21.59
CA PHE A 41 -5.74 5.43 -20.28
C PHE A 41 -6.27 4.07 -19.83
N ASP A 42 -6.95 3.32 -20.70
CA ASP A 42 -7.46 1.98 -20.38
C ASP A 42 -6.33 0.98 -20.07
N ALA A 43 -5.20 1.09 -20.78
CA ALA A 43 -4.02 0.29 -20.48
C ALA A 43 -3.39 0.68 -19.14
N MET A 44 -3.35 1.98 -18.82
CA MET A 44 -2.86 2.47 -17.53
C MET A 44 -3.75 2.02 -16.38
N GLU A 45 -5.08 2.12 -16.52
CA GLU A 45 -6.06 1.70 -15.52
C GLU A 45 -5.89 0.21 -15.20
N ARG A 46 -5.84 -0.65 -16.22
CA ARG A 46 -5.60 -2.09 -16.02
C ARG A 46 -4.27 -2.38 -15.32
N HIS A 47 -3.20 -1.70 -15.72
CA HIS A 47 -1.90 -1.88 -15.07
C HIS A 47 -1.94 -1.43 -13.60
N ILE A 48 -2.66 -0.35 -13.29
CA ILE A 48 -2.87 0.11 -11.91
C ILE A 48 -3.65 -0.93 -11.11
N ASP A 49 -4.75 -1.46 -11.65
CA ASP A 49 -5.55 -2.50 -10.99
C ASP A 49 -4.74 -3.75 -10.69
N GLU A 50 -3.92 -4.22 -11.64
CA GLU A 50 -3.01 -5.36 -11.44
C GLU A 50 -2.01 -5.10 -10.30
N LYS A 51 -1.48 -3.87 -10.19
CA LYS A 51 -0.58 -3.50 -9.10
C LYS A 51 -1.29 -3.47 -7.75
N PHE A 52 -2.51 -2.95 -7.70
CA PHE A 52 -3.29 -2.93 -6.46
C PHE A 52 -3.69 -4.34 -6.01
N ALA A 53 -4.12 -5.21 -6.92
CA ALA A 53 -4.40 -6.61 -6.60
C ALA A 53 -3.16 -7.33 -6.03
N ALA A 54 -1.98 -7.11 -6.60
CA ALA A 54 -0.73 -7.66 -6.08
C ALA A 54 -0.32 -7.06 -4.71
N VAL A 55 -0.75 -5.85 -4.41
CA VAL A 55 -0.56 -5.23 -3.08
C VAL A 55 -1.51 -5.86 -2.07
N ASP A 56 -2.77 -6.08 -2.42
CA ASP A 56 -3.76 -6.73 -1.57
C ASP A 56 -3.33 -8.16 -1.17
N GLU A 57 -2.81 -8.93 -2.12
CA GLU A 57 -2.25 -10.27 -1.84
C GLU A 57 -1.10 -10.22 -0.82
N LYS A 58 -0.22 -9.21 -0.92
CA LYS A 58 0.87 -9.04 0.03
C LYS A 58 0.37 -8.66 1.42
N PHE A 59 -0.64 -7.80 1.51
CA PHE A 59 -1.25 -7.44 2.78
C PHE A 59 -1.93 -8.65 3.44
N ALA A 60 -2.67 -9.46 2.67
CA ALA A 60 -3.24 -10.70 3.19
C ALA A 60 -2.16 -11.65 3.76
N ALA A 61 -1.04 -11.81 3.05
CA ALA A 61 0.09 -12.62 3.54
C ALA A 61 0.77 -12.02 4.79
N VAL A 62 0.74 -10.70 4.96
CA VAL A 62 1.23 -10.01 6.16
C VAL A 62 0.28 -10.27 7.33
N ASP A 63 -1.03 -10.17 7.13
CA ASP A 63 -2.05 -10.45 8.14
C ASP A 63 -1.95 -11.89 8.67
N GLU A 64 -1.75 -12.86 7.78
CA GLU A 64 -1.51 -14.26 8.18
C GLU A 64 -0.27 -14.42 9.06
N LYS A 65 0.82 -13.71 8.75
CA LYS A 65 2.04 -13.73 9.56
C LYS A 65 1.82 -13.10 10.93
N PHE A 66 1.09 -11.99 11.01
CA PHE A 66 0.75 -11.37 12.29
C PHE A 66 -0.14 -12.28 13.14
N ALA A 67 -1.16 -12.91 12.56
CA ALA A 67 -1.98 -13.89 13.27
C ALA A 67 -1.17 -15.09 13.78
N ALA A 68 -0.14 -15.52 13.03
CA ALA A 68 0.78 -16.56 13.50
C ALA A 68 1.70 -16.08 14.64
N ILE A 69 2.11 -14.81 14.61
CA ILE A 69 2.89 -14.17 15.68
C ILE A 69 2.04 -14.08 16.95
N ASP A 70 0.79 -13.63 16.88
CA ASP A 70 -0.12 -13.52 18.02
C ASP A 70 -0.27 -14.87 18.74
N LYS A 71 -0.52 -15.95 17.98
CA LYS A 71 -0.59 -17.32 18.55
C LYS A 71 0.70 -17.77 19.24
N ARG A 72 1.86 -17.28 18.78
CA ARG A 72 3.15 -17.58 19.42
C ARG A 72 3.28 -16.80 20.72
N PHE A 73 2.85 -15.54 20.75
CA PHE A 73 2.83 -14.72 21.96
C PHE A 73 1.89 -15.31 23.02
N ASP A 74 0.66 -15.73 22.66
CA ASP A 74 -0.26 -16.40 23.59
C ASP A 74 0.39 -17.64 24.23
N ARG A 75 1.10 -18.43 23.43
CA ARG A 75 1.80 -19.62 23.93
C ARG A 75 2.94 -19.27 24.87
N LEU A 76 3.69 -18.21 24.57
CA LEU A 76 4.77 -17.72 25.42
C LEU A 76 4.22 -17.17 26.74
N GLU A 77 3.11 -16.44 26.71
CA GLU A 77 2.42 -15.95 27.90
C GLU A 77 1.99 -17.11 28.79
N HIS A 78 1.37 -18.16 28.23
CA HIS A 78 1.04 -19.35 28.99
C HIS A 78 2.26 -20.07 29.58
N GLN A 79 3.38 -20.11 28.87
CA GLN A 79 4.63 -20.69 29.39
C GLN A 79 5.19 -19.86 30.54
N PHE A 80 5.18 -18.53 30.38
CA PHE A 80 5.64 -17.59 31.39
C PHE A 80 4.81 -17.69 32.67
N ASN A 81 3.48 -17.70 32.55
CA ASN A 81 2.58 -17.84 33.71
C ASN A 81 2.81 -19.17 34.46
N ARG A 82 3.04 -20.27 33.73
CA ARG A 82 3.40 -21.56 34.37
C ARG A 82 4.76 -21.51 35.08
N LEU A 83 5.73 -20.79 34.51
CA LEU A 83 7.03 -20.62 35.15
C LEU A 83 6.91 -19.78 36.42
N GLN A 84 6.14 -18.69 36.36
CA GLN A 84 5.86 -17.83 37.52
C GLN A 84 5.24 -18.66 38.67
N ALA A 85 4.20 -19.44 38.39
CA ALA A 85 3.57 -20.29 39.39
C ALA A 85 4.54 -21.30 40.02
N LYS A 86 5.45 -21.89 39.22
CA LYS A 86 6.48 -22.80 39.74
C LYS A 86 7.49 -22.07 40.64
N ILE A 87 7.87 -20.85 40.29
CA ILE A 87 8.78 -20.03 41.10
C ILE A 87 8.11 -19.69 42.44
N GLU A 88 6.84 -19.32 42.45
CA GLU A 88 6.08 -19.04 43.68
C GLU A 88 6.11 -20.24 44.63
N VAL A 89 5.83 -21.45 44.12
CA VAL A 89 5.89 -22.69 44.92
C VAL A 89 7.29 -22.96 45.48
N VAL A 90 8.34 -22.71 44.69
CA VAL A 90 9.72 -22.91 45.16
C VAL A 90 10.10 -21.89 46.23
N LEU A 91 9.67 -20.63 46.09
CA LEU A 91 9.91 -19.60 47.09
C LEU A 91 9.20 -19.91 48.41
N GLU A 92 7.97 -20.40 48.36
CA GLU A 92 7.23 -20.86 49.55
C GLU A 92 7.97 -22.02 50.25
N ALA A 93 8.46 -23.00 49.49
CA ALA A 93 9.23 -24.11 50.04
C ALA A 93 10.55 -23.67 50.71
N ILE A 94 11.26 -22.69 50.14
CA ILE A 94 12.52 -22.18 50.70
C ILE A 94 12.26 -21.35 51.97
N THR A 95 11.25 -20.49 51.94
CA THR A 95 10.90 -19.64 53.11
C THR A 95 10.42 -20.48 54.29
N GLY A 96 9.60 -21.51 54.05
CA GLY A 96 9.15 -22.43 55.10
C GLY A 96 10.26 -23.27 55.74
N LEU A 97 11.41 -23.46 55.07
CA LEU A 97 12.59 -24.12 55.68
C LEU A 97 13.32 -23.20 56.68
N GLY A 98 13.24 -21.88 56.50
CA GLY A 98 13.84 -20.90 57.41
C GLY A 98 13.07 -20.70 58.71
N ASP A 99 11.77 -21.04 58.72
CA ASP A 99 10.89 -20.94 59.89
C ASP A 99 10.88 -22.20 60.76
N LEU A 100 11.74 -23.20 60.46
CA LEU A 100 11.90 -24.36 61.34
C LEU A 100 12.52 -23.91 62.66
N PRO A 101 11.94 -24.28 63.82
CA PRO A 101 12.55 -23.96 65.11
C PRO A 101 13.96 -24.54 65.12
N GLU A 102 14.96 -23.70 65.41
CA GLU A 102 16.29 -24.20 65.75
C GLU A 102 16.08 -25.20 66.89
N ASP A 103 16.49 -26.45 66.66
CA ASP A 103 16.35 -27.53 67.62
C ASP A 103 17.12 -27.14 68.89
N GLU A 104 16.44 -26.51 69.85
CA GLU A 104 16.93 -26.32 71.21
C GLU A 104 16.87 -27.67 71.92
N SER A 105 17.73 -28.60 71.50
CA SER A 105 18.04 -29.79 72.27
C SER A 105 19.26 -29.50 73.17
N LEU A 106 18.97 -29.54 74.47
CA LEU A 106 19.86 -29.44 75.65
C LEU A 106 21.04 -30.43 75.63
#